data_AF-A0AA97D5B2-F1
#
_entry.id   AF-A0AA97D5B2-F1
#
_cell.length_a   1.000
_cell.length_b   1.000
_cell.length_c   1.000
_cell.angle_alpha   90.00
_cell.angle_beta   90.00
_cell.angle_gamma   90.00
#
_symmetry.space_group_name_H-M   'P 1'
#
loop_
_entity.id
_entity.type
_entity.pdbx_description
1 polymer ?
#
loop_
_entity_poly.entity_id
_entity_poly.type
_entity_poly.pdbx_seq_one_letter_code
_entity_poly.pdbx_strand_id
1 'polypeptide(L)'
;MTRSQKYQPTWLGKTFAGALLGLALAFILIAFFAWYGPGGIDARDKVQFNMWMIPPLWLSIFSFTYLFNSAKQAWLLLGGLTVLLYTGFFMLRGGL
;
A
#
# COMPACT_ATOMS: atom_id res chain seq x y z
N MET A 1 -2.34 21.74 -38.12
CA MET A 1 -2.70 20.36 -37.72
C MET A 1 -2.72 20.27 -36.21
N THR A 2 -3.86 20.50 -35.57
CA THR A 2 -4.05 20.32 -34.13
C THR A 2 -4.06 18.82 -33.84
N ARG A 3 -2.93 18.27 -33.33
CA ARG A 3 -2.89 16.91 -32.77
C ARG A 3 -3.93 16.86 -31.64
N SER A 4 -5.07 16.23 -31.90
CA SER A 4 -6.01 15.84 -30.86
C SER A 4 -5.23 14.91 -29.92
N GLN A 5 -4.78 15.46 -28.79
CA GLN A 5 -4.15 14.69 -27.72
C GLN A 5 -5.22 13.72 -27.23
N LYS A 6 -5.17 12.47 -27.71
CA LYS A 6 -6.00 11.39 -27.19
C LYS A 6 -5.72 11.32 -25.70
N TYR A 7 -6.68 11.79 -24.90
CA TYR A 7 -6.67 11.64 -23.46
C TYR A 7 -6.75 10.13 -23.17
N GLN A 8 -5.58 9.50 -23.04
CA GLN A 8 -5.52 8.07 -22.76
C GLN A 8 -6.07 7.85 -21.35
N PRO A 9 -7.07 6.98 -21.17
CA PRO A 9 -7.63 6.70 -19.86
C PRO A 9 -6.56 6.08 -18.95
N THR A 10 -5.96 6.89 -18.08
CA THR A 10 -4.95 6.42 -17.11
C THR A 10 -5.59 5.79 -15.87
N TRP A 11 -6.92 5.84 -15.75
CA TRP A 11 -7.66 5.34 -14.58
C TRP A 11 -7.42 3.86 -14.35
N LEU A 12 -7.38 3.05 -15.42
CA LEU A 12 -7.17 1.61 -15.32
C LEU A 12 -5.80 1.27 -14.70
N GLY A 13 -4.76 2.01 -15.11
CA GLY A 13 -3.42 1.86 -14.54
C GLY A 13 -3.33 2.27 -13.06
N LYS A 14 -4.11 3.29 -12.65
CA LYS A 14 -4.22 3.71 -11.24
C LYS A 14 -4.97 2.68 -10.41
N THR A 15 -6.06 2.11 -10.95
CA THR A 15 -6.82 1.01 -10.33
C THR A 15 -5.92 -0.18 -10.05
N PHE A 16 -5.11 -0.62 -11.02
CA PHE A 16 -4.15 -1.72 -10.79
C PHE A 16 -3.08 -1.36 -9.76
N ALA A 17 -2.57 -0.12 -9.77
CA ALA A 17 -1.62 0.34 -8.75
C ALA A 17 -2.23 0.27 -7.35
N GLY A 18 -3.43 0.81 -7.16
CA GLY A 18 -4.14 0.78 -5.88
C GLY A 18 -4.53 -0.63 -5.45
N ALA A 19 -4.95 -1.48 -6.40
CA ALA A 19 -5.34 -2.85 -6.11
C ALA A 19 -4.16 -3.68 -5.61
N LEU A 20 -3.04 -3.67 -6.33
CA LEU A 20 -1.90 -4.53 -6.03
C LEU A 20 -0.95 -3.89 -5.02
N LEU A 21 -0.42 -2.71 -5.34
CA LEU A 21 0.56 -2.04 -4.48
C LEU A 21 -0.10 -1.45 -3.23
N GLY A 22 -1.34 -0.96 -3.35
CA GLY A 22 -2.07 -0.49 -2.19
C GLY A 22 -2.37 -1.61 -1.19
N LEU A 23 -2.69 -2.82 -1.68
CA LEU A 23 -2.91 -3.98 -0.81
C LEU A 23 -1.60 -4.43 -0.16
N ALA A 24 -0.52 -4.53 -0.93
CA ALA A 24 0.81 -4.85 -0.41
C ALA A 24 1.26 -3.86 0.67
N LEU A 25 0.97 -2.57 0.47
CA LEU A 25 1.26 -1.50 1.42
C LEU A 25 0.41 -1.61 2.69
N ALA A 26 -0.87 -1.92 2.57
CA ALA A 26 -1.73 -2.16 3.73
C ALA A 26 -1.21 -3.33 4.58
N PHE A 27 -0.82 -4.44 3.93
CA PHE A 27 -0.26 -5.59 4.63
C PHE A 27 1.02 -5.27 5.40
N ILE A 28 1.97 -4.54 4.81
CA ILE A 28 3.23 -4.25 5.49
C ILE A 28 3.03 -3.29 6.67
N LEU A 29 2.14 -2.30 6.54
CA LEU A 29 1.80 -1.41 7.65
C LEU A 29 1.16 -2.17 8.82
N ILE A 30 0.25 -3.10 8.53
CA ILE A 30 -0.35 -3.97 9.56
C ILE A 30 0.68 -4.96 10.11
N ALA A 31 1.62 -5.46 9.32
CA ALA A 31 2.72 -6.29 9.82
C ALA A 31 3.62 -5.53 10.79
N PHE A 32 3.96 -4.27 10.52
CA PHE A 32 4.67 -3.43 11.48
C PHE A 32 3.91 -3.32 12.80
N PHE A 33 2.60 -3.06 12.74
CA PHE A 33 1.76 -3.02 13.94
C PHE A 33 1.66 -4.39 14.65
N ALA A 34 1.58 -5.48 13.90
CA ALA A 34 1.50 -6.84 14.44
C ALA A 34 2.76 -7.21 15.23
N TRP A 35 3.94 -6.93 14.68
CA TRP A 35 5.23 -7.35 15.25
C TRP A 35 5.81 -6.35 16.25
N TYR A 36 5.70 -5.05 15.97
CA TYR A 36 6.30 -3.99 16.78
C TYR A 36 5.28 -3.16 17.57
N GLY A 37 3.99 -3.38 17.35
CA GLY A 37 2.94 -2.73 18.14
C GLY A 37 2.78 -3.34 19.54
N PRO A 38 2.11 -2.62 20.45
CA PRO A 38 1.97 -3.00 21.85
C PRO A 38 1.35 -4.40 22.02
N GLY A 39 1.81 -5.13 23.04
CA GLY A 39 1.35 -6.48 23.38
C GLY A 39 1.91 -7.62 22.52
N GLY A 40 2.80 -7.34 21.55
CA GLY A 40 3.43 -8.38 20.72
C GLY A 40 2.43 -9.12 19.83
N ILE A 41 2.86 -10.19 19.16
CA ILE A 41 2.00 -10.94 18.22
C ILE A 41 0.89 -11.74 18.94
N ASP A 42 1.09 -12.06 20.22
CA ASP A 42 0.21 -12.90 21.04
C ASP A 42 -0.85 -12.12 21.83
N ALA A 43 -0.92 -10.79 21.67
CA ALA A 43 -1.95 -10.01 22.35
C ALA A 43 -3.35 -10.49 21.94
N ARG A 44 -4.20 -10.64 22.96
CA ARG A 44 -5.61 -10.99 22.81
C ARG A 44 -6.29 -9.99 21.86
N ASP A 45 -7.08 -10.51 20.93
CA ASP A 45 -7.84 -9.77 19.91
C ASP A 45 -7.00 -9.08 18.81
N LYS A 46 -5.67 -9.11 18.88
CA LYS A 46 -4.79 -8.46 17.87
C LYS A 46 -4.94 -9.08 16.48
N VAL A 47 -5.18 -10.39 16.41
CA VAL A 47 -5.45 -11.08 15.14
C VAL A 47 -6.69 -10.54 14.46
N GLN A 48 -7.79 -10.36 15.20
CA GLN A 48 -9.03 -9.82 14.66
C GLN A 48 -8.86 -8.37 14.25
N PHE A 49 -8.21 -7.56 15.09
CA PHE A 49 -7.89 -6.17 14.75
C PHE A 49 -7.09 -6.08 13.45
N ASN A 50 -6.00 -6.84 13.32
CA ASN A 50 -5.17 -6.86 12.12
C ASN A 50 -5.98 -7.27 10.89
N MET A 51 -6.82 -8.31 11.00
CA MET A 51 -7.66 -8.78 9.90
C MET A 51 -8.64 -7.70 9.43
N TRP A 52 -9.33 -7.05 10.37
CA TRP A 52 -10.35 -6.05 10.06
C TRP A 52 -9.78 -4.69 9.66
N MET A 53 -8.53 -4.39 10.01
CA MET A 53 -7.86 -3.15 9.64
C MET A 53 -7.29 -3.16 8.22
N ILE A 54 -7.05 -4.33 7.63
CA ILE A 54 -6.51 -4.41 6.25
C ILE A 54 -7.47 -3.79 5.22
N PRO A 55 -8.77 -4.15 5.14
CA PRO A 55 -9.69 -3.55 4.17
C PRO A 55 -9.82 -2.02 4.25
N PRO A 56 -10.07 -1.38 5.41
CA PRO A 56 -10.22 0.08 5.47
C PRO A 56 -8.91 0.80 5.13
N LEU A 57 -7.77 0.25 5.55
CA LEU A 57 -6.46 0.83 5.20
C LEU A 57 -6.19 0.70 3.70
N TRP A 58 -6.45 -0.48 3.13
CA TRP A 58 -6.28 -0.73 1.69
C TRP A 58 -7.18 0.19 0.85
N LEU A 59 -8.48 0.27 1.16
CA LEU A 59 -9.42 1.10 0.41
C LEU A 59 -9.10 2.60 0.53
N SER A 60 -8.55 3.05 1.67
CA SER A 60 -8.08 4.43 1.84
C SER A 60 -6.90 4.73 0.90
N ILE A 61 -5.88 3.85 0.90
CA ILE A 61 -4.72 3.97 0.00
C ILE A 61 -5.17 3.87 -1.46
N PHE A 62 -6.07 2.93 -1.78
CA PHE A 62 -6.64 2.73 -3.10
C PHE A 62 -7.32 4.01 -3.60
N SER A 63 -8.14 4.63 -2.75
CA SER A 63 -8.83 5.89 -3.08
C SER A 63 -7.84 7.01 -3.38
N PHE A 64 -6.75 7.10 -2.62
CA PHE A 64 -5.69 8.09 -2.87
C PHE A 64 -4.95 7.88 -4.19
N THR A 65 -4.99 6.70 -4.80
CA THR A 65 -4.36 6.51 -6.12
C THR A 65 -4.99 7.36 -7.23
N TYR A 66 -6.24 7.79 -7.04
CA TYR A 66 -6.93 8.67 -7.99
C TYR A 66 -6.51 10.14 -7.86
N LEU A 67 -5.86 10.55 -6.77
CA LEU A 67 -5.29 11.89 -6.61
C LEU A 67 -4.01 12.08 -7.46
N PHE A 68 -3.36 11.01 -7.91
CA PHE A 68 -2.18 11.14 -8.76
C PHE A 68 -2.52 11.63 -10.16
N ASN A 69 -1.68 12.50 -10.72
CA ASN A 69 -1.89 13.04 -12.07
C ASN A 69 -1.65 11.97 -13.16
N SER A 70 -0.83 10.94 -12.88
CA SER A 70 -0.53 9.86 -13.85
C SER A 70 -0.47 8.49 -13.18
N ALA A 71 -0.72 7.44 -13.97
CA ALA A 71 -0.54 6.06 -13.52
C ALA A 71 0.92 5.77 -13.13
N LYS A 72 1.89 6.27 -13.90
CA LYS A 72 3.32 6.11 -13.60
C LYS A 72 3.68 6.65 -12.22
N GLN A 73 3.17 7.83 -11.88
CA GLN A 73 3.39 8.43 -10.56
C GLN A 73 2.80 7.55 -9.44
N ALA A 74 1.59 7.02 -9.62
CA ALA A 74 0.98 6.10 -8.66
C ALA A 74 1.85 4.85 -8.45
N TRP A 75 2.30 4.23 -9.53
CA TRP A 75 3.16 3.04 -9.46
C TRP A 75 4.52 3.33 -8.79
N LEU A 76 5.16 4.45 -9.13
CA LEU A 76 6.46 4.81 -8.56
C LEU A 76 6.36 5.12 -7.06
N LEU A 77 5.33 5.87 -6.64
CA LEU A 77 5.18 6.23 -5.23
C LEU A 77 4.72 5.05 -4.39
N LEU A 78 3.67 4.34 -4.79
CA LEU A 78 3.20 3.17 -4.04
C LEU A 78 4.26 2.06 -4.06
N GLY A 79 4.91 1.83 -5.21
CA GLY A 79 5.94 0.81 -5.36
C GLY A 79 7.19 1.13 -4.55
N GLY A 80 7.66 2.39 -4.62
CA GLY A 80 8.79 2.86 -3.83
C GLY A 80 8.54 2.74 -2.32
N LEU A 81 7.35 3.16 -1.86
CA LEU A 81 6.98 3.04 -0.45
C LEU A 81 6.84 1.59 -0.01
N THR A 82 6.27 0.73 -0.85
CA THR A 82 6.18 -0.72 -0.59
C THR A 82 7.57 -1.32 -0.43
N VAL A 83 8.47 -1.11 -1.39
CA VAL A 83 9.85 -1.64 -1.33
C VAL A 83 10.58 -1.11 -0.09
N LEU A 84 10.49 0.19 0.20
CA LEU A 84 11.13 0.79 1.37
C LEU A 84 10.66 0.14 2.67
N LEU A 85 9.34 0.00 2.85
CA LEU A 85 8.79 -0.55 4.09
C LEU A 85 9.06 -2.05 4.24
N TYR A 86 8.95 -2.83 3.17
CA TYR A 86 9.32 -4.25 3.22
C TYR A 86 10.82 -4.42 3.52
N THR A 87 11.67 -3.62 2.88
CA THR A 87 13.12 -3.65 3.15
C THR A 87 13.41 -3.31 4.61
N GLY A 88 12.83 -2.22 5.12
CA GLY A 88 12.96 -1.85 6.54
C GLY A 88 12.45 -2.94 7.48
N PHE A 89 11.31 -3.55 7.17
CA PHE A 89 10.74 -4.64 7.96
C PHE A 89 11.68 -5.86 8.00
N PHE A 90 12.21 -6.28 6.85
CA PHE A 90 13.15 -7.41 6.80
C PHE A 90 14.49 -7.10 7.47
N MET A 91 15.00 -5.88 7.35
CA MET A 91 16.22 -5.45 8.05
C MET A 91 16.03 -5.48 9.57
N LEU A 92 14.91 -4.97 10.07
CA LEU A 92 14.59 -4.99 11.50
C LEU A 92 14.31 -6.39 12.03
N ARG A 93 13.83 -7.29 11.17
CA ARG A 93 13.50 -8.68 11.55
C ARG A 93 14.68 -9.64 11.44
N GLY A 94 15.59 -9.42 10.50
CA GLY A 94 16.81 -10.23 10.29
C GLY A 94 18.03 -9.76 11.07
N GLY A 95 17.94 -8.61 11.76
CA GLY A 95 18.98 -8.07 12.64
C GLY A 95 18.83 -8.45 14.13
N LEU A 96 17.91 -9.37 14.45
CA LEU A 96 17.73 -10.02 15.77
C LEU A 96 18.05 -11.51 15.63
#